data_AF-A0A2S7T7G8-F1
#
_entry.id   AF-A0A2S7T7G8-F1
#
_cell.length_a   1.000
_cell.length_b   1.000
_cell.length_c   1.000
_cell.angle_alpha   90.00
_cell.angle_beta   90.00
_cell.angle_gamma   90.00
#
_symmetry.space_group_name_H-M   'P 1'
#
loop_
_entity.id
_entity.type
_entity.pdbx_description
1 polymer ?
#
loop_
_entity_poly.entity_id
_entity_poly.type
_entity_poly.pdbx_seq_one_letter_code
_entity_poly.pdbx_strand_id
1 'polypeptide(L)'
;MSKVEVKNLLDAGVHFGHLTRKWNPNMAPYIYMERNGIHVINLYKTAAKLEEAQEALKKIAASGRKILFVATKKQAKDIVADKVSQVNMPYITERWPGGMLTNFVTIRKAVKKMASIDRMKKDGTFNTLSKKERLQVDRLRAKLEKNLGSISDMTRLPGAIFIVDTMREHIAVKEAQKLNIPIFAMVDTNSDPRPIDFVIPANDDAGKSIEIIMTEVTKAVGEGLAERKSEKQESKEGAAEAAPAKEAAPAKEAAPVKEEAPTKEEAPVTEAAPTKADDLTKVEGIGPKAAEALVEAGISTYAALSAADPEKIREILAAKSSRLTHLEPGTWPKQAGMAAAGQWDELKAWQDEAKGGVEQS
;
A
#
# COMPACT_ATOMS: atom_id res chain seq x y z
N MET A 1 -16.24 25.34 -5.06
CA MET A 1 -14.78 25.43 -5.22
C MET A 1 -14.45 26.83 -5.74
N SER A 2 -13.38 27.47 -5.25
CA SER A 2 -12.90 28.72 -5.82
C SER A 2 -12.34 28.44 -7.22
N LYS A 3 -12.94 28.98 -8.27
CA LYS A 3 -12.39 28.85 -9.62
C LYS A 3 -10.99 29.46 -9.66
N VAL A 4 -10.02 28.71 -10.19
CA VAL A 4 -8.67 29.23 -10.39
C VAL A 4 -8.74 30.35 -11.42
N GLU A 5 -8.36 31.56 -11.02
CA GLU A 5 -8.33 32.69 -11.94
C GLU A 5 -7.20 32.50 -12.95
N VAL A 6 -7.53 32.59 -14.24
CA VAL A 6 -6.58 32.50 -15.35
C VAL A 6 -5.44 33.52 -15.19
N LYS A 7 -5.72 34.67 -14.58
CA LYS A 7 -4.72 35.70 -14.27
C LYS A 7 -3.61 35.17 -13.36
N ASN A 8 -3.96 34.42 -12.32
CA ASN A 8 -2.97 33.86 -11.40
C ASN A 8 -2.08 32.82 -12.10
N LEU A 9 -2.65 32.02 -13.00
CA LEU A 9 -1.89 31.08 -13.83
C LEU A 9 -0.95 31.80 -14.82
N LEU A 10 -1.40 32.93 -15.36
CA LEU A 10 -0.59 33.77 -16.26
C LEU A 10 0.61 34.35 -15.51
N ASP A 11 0.38 34.98 -14.36
CA ASP A 11 1.40 35.62 -13.53
C ASP A 11 2.43 34.61 -12.97
N ALA A 12 1.99 33.38 -12.70
CA ALA A 12 2.86 32.27 -12.29
C ALA A 12 3.67 31.64 -13.44
N GLY A 13 3.41 32.01 -14.70
CA GLY A 13 4.13 31.51 -15.87
C GLY A 13 3.74 30.09 -16.30
N VAL A 14 2.52 29.65 -15.98
CA VAL A 14 2.01 28.31 -16.32
C VAL A 14 1.87 28.09 -17.84
N HIS A 15 1.67 29.17 -18.58
CA HIS A 15 1.44 29.17 -20.01
C HIS A 15 2.70 28.95 -20.86
N PHE A 16 3.90 29.05 -20.29
CA PHE A 16 5.12 28.86 -21.06
C PHE A 16 5.37 27.37 -21.29
N GLY A 17 5.41 26.97 -22.56
CA GLY A 17 5.87 25.63 -22.95
C GLY A 17 7.35 25.61 -23.31
N HIS A 18 7.73 24.58 -24.06
CA HIS A 18 9.06 24.37 -24.57
C HIS A 18 9.27 25.00 -25.97
N LEU A 19 10.52 24.93 -26.44
CA LEU A 19 10.92 25.29 -27.80
C LEU A 19 10.14 24.48 -28.84
N THR A 20 9.81 25.10 -29.97
CA THR A 20 8.99 24.48 -31.02
C THR A 20 9.61 23.27 -31.70
N ARG A 21 10.93 23.11 -31.65
CA ARG A 21 11.62 21.89 -32.11
C ARG A 21 11.50 20.69 -31.15
N LYS A 22 11.06 20.89 -29.91
CA LYS A 22 10.98 19.86 -28.86
C LYS A 22 9.54 19.39 -28.57
N TRP A 23 8.56 19.97 -29.25
CA TRP A 23 7.16 19.71 -28.97
C TRP A 23 6.71 18.32 -29.44
N ASN A 24 5.65 17.83 -28.81
CA ASN A 24 4.94 16.63 -29.20
C ASN A 24 3.67 17.00 -29.98
N PRO A 25 3.46 16.48 -31.20
CA PRO A 25 2.27 16.78 -32.00
C PRO A 25 0.95 16.49 -31.30
N ASN A 26 0.90 15.52 -30.38
CA ASN A 26 -0.32 15.20 -29.63
C ASN A 26 -0.70 16.30 -28.62
N MET A 27 0.20 17.23 -28.31
CA MET A 27 -0.10 18.42 -27.50
C MET A 27 -0.73 19.56 -28.30
N ALA A 28 -0.88 19.42 -29.63
CA ALA A 28 -1.51 20.44 -30.47
C ALA A 28 -2.87 20.95 -29.95
N PRO A 29 -3.77 20.12 -29.40
CA PRO A 29 -5.03 20.61 -28.85
C PRO A 29 -4.84 21.55 -27.66
N TYR A 30 -3.74 21.48 -26.91
CA TYR A 30 -3.52 22.29 -25.70
C TYR A 30 -2.67 23.53 -25.95
N ILE A 31 -1.99 23.62 -27.10
CA ILE A 31 -1.18 24.77 -27.50
C ILE A 31 -2.09 25.85 -28.10
N TYR A 32 -1.89 27.09 -27.66
CA TYR A 32 -2.60 28.27 -28.15
C TYR A 32 -1.90 28.89 -29.36
N MET A 33 -0.61 29.20 -29.22
CA MET A 33 0.19 29.81 -30.30
C MET A 33 1.69 29.58 -30.05
N GLU A 34 2.52 29.99 -31.00
CA GLU A 34 3.98 30.10 -30.85
C GLU A 34 4.37 31.58 -30.75
N ARG A 35 5.27 31.92 -29.82
CA ARG A 35 5.85 33.27 -29.72
C ARG A 35 7.35 33.15 -29.44
N ASN A 36 8.17 33.81 -30.25
CA ASN A 36 9.63 33.81 -30.11
C ASN A 36 10.25 32.39 -30.05
N GLY A 37 9.70 31.43 -30.81
CA GLY A 37 10.19 30.05 -30.83
C GLY A 37 9.78 29.19 -29.63
N ILE A 38 8.89 29.68 -28.76
CA ILE A 38 8.34 28.97 -27.59
C ILE A 38 6.84 28.77 -27.78
N HIS A 39 6.34 27.57 -27.50
CA HIS A 39 4.91 27.32 -27.48
C HIS A 39 4.25 27.94 -26.25
N VAL A 40 3.07 28.52 -26.46
CA VAL A 40 2.22 29.07 -25.40
C VAL A 40 1.05 28.11 -25.19
N ILE A 41 0.90 27.59 -23.98
CA ILE A 41 -0.19 26.70 -23.57
C ILE A 41 -1.47 27.52 -23.35
N ASN A 42 -2.61 26.97 -23.77
CA ASN A 42 -3.91 27.59 -23.57
C ASN A 42 -4.38 27.46 -22.10
N LEU A 43 -4.29 28.56 -21.35
CA LEU A 43 -4.67 28.59 -19.94
C LEU A 43 -6.15 28.32 -19.68
N TYR A 44 -7.06 28.58 -20.63
CA TYR A 44 -8.47 28.22 -20.45
C TYR A 44 -8.65 26.70 -20.44
N LYS A 45 -7.88 25.99 -21.29
CA LYS A 45 -7.84 24.53 -21.28
C LYS A 45 -7.18 24.00 -20.02
N THR A 46 -6.09 24.65 -19.56
CA THR A 46 -5.47 24.34 -18.27
C THR A 46 -6.45 24.47 -17.11
N ALA A 47 -7.17 25.58 -17.01
CA ALA A 47 -8.13 25.81 -15.94
C ALA A 47 -9.27 24.77 -15.94
N ALA A 48 -9.84 24.48 -17.12
CA ALA A 48 -10.90 23.48 -17.24
C ALA A 48 -10.42 22.07 -16.86
N LYS A 49 -9.22 21.69 -17.31
CA LYS A 49 -8.63 20.39 -17.00
C LYS A 49 -8.16 20.26 -15.55
N LEU A 50 -7.70 21.36 -14.96
CA LEU A 50 -7.36 21.42 -13.54
C LEU A 50 -8.61 21.21 -12.69
N GLU A 51 -9.74 21.83 -13.04
CA GLU A 51 -11.02 21.65 -12.34
C GLU A 51 -11.50 20.18 -12.41
N GLU A 52 -11.44 19.56 -13.60
CA GLU A 52 -11.73 18.12 -13.80
C GLU A 52 -10.84 17.23 -12.92
N ALA A 53 -9.53 17.52 -12.89
CA ALA A 53 -8.57 16.79 -12.06
C ALA A 53 -8.83 17.00 -10.56
N GLN A 54 -9.13 18.21 -10.12
CA GLN A 54 -9.45 18.53 -8.72
C GLN A 54 -10.68 17.76 -8.24
N GLU A 55 -11.75 17.71 -9.03
CA GLU A 55 -12.97 17.00 -8.67
C GLU A 55 -12.71 15.48 -8.51
N ALA A 56 -11.96 14.89 -9.44
CA ALA A 56 -11.62 13.47 -9.37
C ALA A 56 -10.68 13.16 -8.19
N LEU A 57 -9.65 13.99 -7.94
CA LEU A 57 -8.73 13.82 -6.80
C LEU A 57 -9.45 13.98 -5.46
N LYS A 58 -10.40 14.92 -5.37
CA LYS A 58 -11.25 15.11 -4.19
C LYS A 58 -12.06 13.86 -3.87
N LYS A 59 -12.73 13.26 -4.88
CA LYS A 59 -13.47 12.00 -4.73
C LYS A 59 -12.56 10.84 -4.27
N ILE A 60 -11.34 10.74 -4.84
CA ILE A 60 -10.38 9.70 -4.45
C ILE A 60 -9.93 9.90 -3.00
N ALA A 61 -9.63 11.13 -2.59
CA ALA A 61 -9.25 11.45 -1.22
C ALA A 61 -10.40 11.15 -0.22
N ALA A 62 -11.64 11.49 -0.59
CA ALA A 62 -12.84 11.20 0.19
C ALA A 62 -13.07 9.69 0.39
N SER A 63 -12.86 8.89 -0.66
CA SER A 63 -12.90 7.41 -0.58
C SER A 63 -11.86 6.82 0.39
N GLY A 64 -10.82 7.60 0.70
CA GLY A 64 -9.79 7.23 1.65
C GLY A 64 -8.60 6.49 1.09
N ARG A 65 -8.51 6.37 -0.25
CA ARG A 65 -7.33 5.87 -0.93
C ARG A 65 -6.24 6.95 -0.91
N LYS A 66 -4.98 6.53 -0.83
CA LYS A 66 -3.83 7.44 -0.85
C LYS A 66 -3.51 7.84 -2.28
N ILE A 67 -3.12 9.09 -2.49
CA ILE A 67 -2.65 9.62 -3.77
C ILE A 67 -1.14 9.76 -3.67
N LEU A 68 -0.40 9.14 -4.59
CA LEU A 68 1.07 9.20 -4.61
C LEU A 68 1.53 10.34 -5.52
N PHE A 69 2.24 11.32 -4.98
CA PHE A 69 2.81 12.41 -5.76
C PHE A 69 4.23 12.07 -6.21
N VAL A 70 4.60 12.37 -7.44
CA VAL A 70 5.92 12.02 -8.00
C VAL A 70 6.51 13.21 -8.74
N ALA A 71 7.71 13.62 -8.34
CA ALA A 71 8.43 14.72 -8.97
C ALA A 71 9.93 14.64 -8.68
N THR A 72 10.75 14.15 -9.63
CA THR A 72 12.21 14.06 -9.43
C THR A 72 12.97 15.31 -9.90
N LYS A 73 12.25 16.25 -10.52
CA LYS A 73 12.79 17.49 -11.07
C LYS A 73 13.21 18.46 -9.96
N LYS A 74 14.40 19.06 -10.09
CA LYS A 74 15.03 19.88 -9.04
C LYS A 74 14.11 21.02 -8.58
N GLN A 75 13.42 21.65 -9.52
CA GLN A 75 12.50 22.76 -9.28
C GLN A 75 11.22 22.33 -8.55
N ALA A 76 10.85 21.05 -8.62
CA ALA A 76 9.63 20.51 -8.05
C ALA A 76 9.83 19.80 -6.70
N LYS A 77 11.06 19.34 -6.38
CA LYS A 77 11.32 18.49 -5.20
C LYS A 77 10.80 19.09 -3.91
N ASP A 78 11.25 20.30 -3.59
CA ASP A 78 10.96 20.95 -2.31
C ASP A 78 9.48 21.37 -2.26
N ILE A 79 8.97 21.91 -3.37
CA ILE A 79 7.57 22.34 -3.52
C ILE A 79 6.60 21.16 -3.28
N VAL A 80 6.87 20.01 -3.91
CA VAL A 80 6.03 18.82 -3.76
C VAL A 80 6.17 18.25 -2.34
N ALA A 81 7.37 18.19 -1.77
CA ALA A 81 7.56 17.72 -0.40
C ALA A 81 6.79 18.59 0.61
N ASP A 82 6.87 19.91 0.49
CA ASP A 82 6.25 20.85 1.42
C ASP A 82 4.73 20.84 1.30
N LYS A 83 4.18 20.94 0.08
CA LYS A 83 2.73 21.02 -0.12
C LYS A 83 2.02 19.69 0.15
N VAL A 84 2.65 18.56 -0.18
CA VAL A 84 2.02 17.24 -0.04
C VAL A 84 2.14 16.71 1.39
N SER A 85 3.23 17.01 2.11
CA SER A 85 3.37 16.66 3.52
C SER A 85 2.29 17.31 4.39
N GLN A 86 1.89 18.55 4.09
CA GLN A 86 0.79 19.26 4.78
C GLN A 86 -0.54 18.53 4.72
N VAL A 87 -0.81 17.78 3.63
CA VAL A 87 -2.04 16.99 3.46
C VAL A 87 -1.86 15.50 3.81
N ASN A 88 -0.71 15.12 4.36
CA ASN A 88 -0.38 13.75 4.77
C ASN A 88 -0.61 12.70 3.67
N MET A 89 -0.18 13.04 2.45
CA MET A 89 -0.15 12.13 1.31
C MET A 89 1.29 11.69 1.01
N PRO A 90 1.48 10.48 0.45
CA PRO A 90 2.81 10.00 0.11
C PRO A 90 3.37 10.71 -1.13
N TYR A 91 4.68 10.93 -1.17
CA TYR A 91 5.36 11.60 -2.30
C TYR A 91 6.76 11.06 -2.59
N ILE A 92 7.20 11.01 -3.84
CA ILE A 92 8.56 10.61 -4.23
C ILE A 92 9.23 11.77 -4.95
N THR A 93 10.24 12.36 -4.32
CA THR A 93 10.95 13.54 -4.85
C THR A 93 12.38 13.24 -5.32
N GLU A 94 12.97 12.13 -4.89
CA GLU A 94 14.38 11.86 -5.20
C GLU A 94 14.57 11.09 -6.50
N ARG A 95 14.29 9.78 -6.46
CA ARG A 95 14.41 8.89 -7.60
C ARG A 95 13.27 7.90 -7.56
N TRP A 96 12.64 7.70 -8.71
CA TRP A 96 11.71 6.59 -8.92
C TRP A 96 12.49 5.29 -9.14
N PRO A 97 12.49 4.32 -8.21
CA PRO A 97 13.04 3.00 -8.48
C PRO A 97 12.10 2.25 -9.43
N GLY A 98 12.65 1.59 -10.46
CA GLY A 98 11.84 0.70 -11.29
C GLY A 98 11.28 -0.45 -10.45
N GLY A 99 10.03 -0.81 -10.70
CA GLY A 99 9.30 -1.79 -9.90
C GLY A 99 8.62 -1.20 -8.67
N MET A 100 8.52 0.13 -8.56
CA MET A 100 7.96 0.78 -7.38
C MET A 100 6.51 0.35 -7.11
N LEU A 101 5.70 0.32 -8.17
CA LEU A 101 4.30 -0.09 -8.11
C LEU A 101 4.16 -1.55 -8.51
N THR A 102 4.84 -1.97 -9.59
CA THR A 102 4.70 -3.33 -10.15
C THR A 102 5.34 -4.42 -9.29
N ASN A 103 6.35 -4.07 -8.48
CA ASN A 103 6.98 -4.96 -7.49
C ASN A 103 6.87 -4.37 -6.07
N PHE A 104 5.66 -3.92 -5.71
CA PHE A 104 5.40 -3.26 -4.43
C PHE A 104 5.74 -4.11 -3.20
N VAL A 105 5.67 -5.44 -3.31
CA VAL A 105 6.08 -6.35 -2.23
C VAL A 105 7.56 -6.18 -1.88
N THR A 106 8.43 -6.02 -2.88
CA THR A 106 9.86 -5.81 -2.67
C THR A 106 10.16 -4.43 -2.11
N ILE A 107 9.46 -3.39 -2.58
CA ILE A 107 9.55 -2.05 -2.00
C ILE A 107 9.15 -2.06 -0.53
N ARG A 108 8.06 -2.75 -0.19
CA ARG A 108 7.61 -2.88 1.20
C ARG A 108 8.63 -3.58 2.09
N LYS A 109 9.39 -4.55 1.57
CA LYS A 109 10.52 -5.15 2.32
C LYS A 109 11.61 -4.12 2.62
N ALA A 110 11.92 -3.21 1.68
CA ALA A 110 12.88 -2.14 1.91
C ALA A 110 12.38 -1.13 2.97
N VAL A 111 11.10 -0.77 2.93
CA VAL A 111 10.45 0.06 3.96
C VAL A 111 10.45 -0.64 5.33
N LYS A 112 10.16 -1.94 5.38
CA LYS A 112 10.21 -2.72 6.63
C LYS A 112 11.62 -2.76 7.21
N LYS A 113 12.66 -2.81 6.36
CA LYS A 113 14.06 -2.72 6.79
C LYS A 113 14.39 -1.37 7.43
N MET A 114 13.80 -0.29 6.94
CA MET A 114 13.91 1.03 7.56
C MET A 114 13.36 1.02 8.99
N ALA A 115 12.14 0.52 9.16
CA ALA A 115 11.49 0.39 10.48
C ALA A 115 12.24 -0.57 11.42
N SER A 116 12.83 -1.66 10.91
CA SER A 116 13.65 -2.56 11.74
C SER A 116 14.91 -1.88 12.25
N ILE A 117 15.54 -1.01 11.45
CA ILE A 117 16.69 -0.22 11.90
C ILE A 117 16.28 0.76 13.01
N ASP A 118 15.13 1.40 12.88
CA ASP A 118 14.63 2.30 13.93
C ASP A 118 14.30 1.56 15.22
N ARG A 119 13.78 0.32 15.13
CA ARG A 119 13.60 -0.56 16.30
C ARG A 119 14.94 -0.96 16.92
N MET A 120 15.92 -1.41 16.14
CA MET A 120 17.25 -1.76 16.66
C MET A 120 17.96 -0.60 17.37
N LYS A 121 17.72 0.64 16.91
CA LYS A 121 18.22 1.86 17.58
C LYS A 121 17.54 2.11 18.93
N LYS A 122 16.24 1.83 19.04
CA LYS A 122 15.48 1.98 20.28
C LYS A 122 15.81 0.88 21.29
N ASP A 123 15.96 -0.36 20.83
CA ASP A 123 16.18 -1.54 21.68
C ASP A 123 17.65 -1.69 22.15
N GLY A 124 18.55 -0.79 21.71
CA GLY A 124 19.95 -0.77 22.12
C GLY A 124 20.86 -1.78 21.40
N THR A 125 20.31 -2.74 20.63
CA THR A 125 21.07 -3.69 19.80
C THR A 125 21.98 -2.98 18.80
N PHE A 126 21.60 -1.77 18.36
CA PHE A 126 22.46 -0.96 17.50
C PHE A 126 23.83 -0.65 18.12
N ASN A 127 23.93 -0.58 19.45
CA ASN A 127 25.17 -0.24 20.16
C ASN A 127 26.13 -1.44 20.30
N THR A 128 25.65 -2.67 20.11
CA THR A 128 26.50 -3.86 20.14
C THR A 128 27.30 -4.04 18.84
N LEU A 129 26.88 -3.36 17.78
CA LEU A 129 27.54 -3.39 16.47
C LEU A 129 28.89 -2.65 16.49
N SER A 130 29.82 -3.13 15.67
CA SER A 130 31.10 -2.44 15.48
C SER A 130 30.90 -1.03 14.92
N LYS A 131 31.86 -0.13 15.12
CA LYS A 131 31.80 1.25 14.57
C LYS A 131 31.57 1.26 13.05
N LYS A 132 32.18 0.31 12.33
CA LYS A 132 32.04 0.17 10.88
C LYS A 132 30.63 -0.24 10.48
N GLU A 133 30.05 -1.21 11.17
CA GLU A 133 28.67 -1.69 10.90
C GLU A 133 27.64 -0.62 11.24
N ARG A 134 27.79 0.07 12.37
CA ARG A 134 26.92 1.20 12.73
C ARG A 134 26.89 2.26 11.63
N LEU A 135 28.06 2.66 11.14
CA LEU A 135 28.16 3.62 10.03
C LEU A 135 27.47 3.14 8.75
N GLN A 136 27.58 1.84 8.43
CA GLN A 136 26.90 1.26 7.27
C GLN A 136 25.39 1.25 7.44
N VAL A 137 24.90 0.86 8.62
CA VAL A 137 23.47 0.86 8.94
C VAL A 137 22.90 2.27 8.93
N ASP A 138 23.62 3.26 9.46
CA ASP A 138 23.21 4.67 9.43
C ASP A 138 23.13 5.22 8.00
N ARG A 139 24.15 4.93 7.17
CA ARG A 139 24.12 5.31 5.74
C ARG A 139 22.95 4.66 5.01
N LEU A 140 22.69 3.39 5.29
CA LEU A 140 21.56 2.68 4.71
C LEU A 140 20.22 3.29 5.16
N ARG A 141 20.07 3.60 6.45
CA ARG A 141 18.87 4.22 7.01
C ARG A 141 18.61 5.60 6.42
N ALA A 142 19.65 6.44 6.32
CA ALA A 142 19.56 7.76 5.71
C ALA A 142 19.20 7.68 4.22
N LYS A 143 19.77 6.70 3.49
CA LYS A 143 19.42 6.45 2.09
C LYS A 143 17.98 5.97 1.92
N LEU A 144 17.49 5.12 2.83
CA LEU A 144 16.10 4.66 2.80
C LEU A 144 15.12 5.79 3.16
N GLU A 145 15.43 6.61 4.16
CA GLU A 145 14.59 7.79 4.52
C GLU A 145 14.42 8.72 3.34
N LYS A 146 15.55 9.09 2.74
CA LYS A 146 15.60 10.05 1.66
C LYS A 146 14.80 9.59 0.43
N ASN A 147 14.78 8.29 0.15
CA ASN A 147 14.10 7.76 -1.04
C ASN A 147 12.67 7.28 -0.79
N LEU A 148 12.38 6.74 0.39
CA LEU A 148 11.14 6.00 0.69
C LEU A 148 10.48 6.43 2.03
N GLY A 149 10.96 7.48 2.69
CA GLY A 149 10.44 7.92 4.00
C GLY A 149 8.95 8.23 3.97
N SER A 150 8.49 8.94 2.93
CA SER A 150 7.09 9.35 2.74
C SER A 150 6.11 8.21 2.48
N ILE A 151 6.58 7.05 2.01
CA ILE A 151 5.74 5.88 1.73
C ILE A 151 5.75 4.87 2.88
N SER A 152 6.39 5.21 4.00
CA SER A 152 6.55 4.30 5.15
C SER A 152 5.21 3.78 5.68
N ASP A 153 4.20 4.63 5.68
CA ASP A 153 2.84 4.32 6.13
C ASP A 153 1.97 3.63 5.05
N MET A 154 2.49 3.44 3.83
CA MET A 154 1.72 2.82 2.74
C MET A 154 1.71 1.30 2.85
N THR A 155 0.55 0.74 3.20
CA THR A 155 0.35 -0.71 3.26
C THR A 155 -0.15 -1.31 1.95
N ARG A 156 -0.83 -0.51 1.12
CA ARG A 156 -1.45 -0.91 -0.15
C ARG A 156 -0.98 0.01 -1.28
N LEU A 157 -1.22 -0.41 -2.52
CA LEU A 157 -0.98 0.43 -3.69
C LEU A 157 -1.82 1.72 -3.61
N PRO A 158 -1.32 2.84 -4.17
CA PRO A 158 -2.06 4.09 -4.19
C PRO A 158 -3.32 3.98 -5.04
N GLY A 159 -4.30 4.85 -4.74
CA GLY A 159 -5.53 4.95 -5.50
C GLY A 159 -5.40 5.73 -6.80
N ALA A 160 -4.44 6.64 -6.85
CA ALA A 160 -4.04 7.40 -8.01
C ALA A 160 -2.60 7.88 -7.83
N ILE A 161 -2.00 8.28 -8.95
CA ILE A 161 -0.68 8.91 -8.99
C ILE A 161 -0.79 10.31 -9.60
N PHE A 162 -0.09 11.28 -9.01
CA PHE A 162 0.07 12.61 -9.57
C PHE A 162 1.53 12.81 -9.97
N ILE A 163 1.80 13.08 -11.24
CA ILE A 163 3.15 13.15 -11.80
C ILE A 163 3.44 14.58 -12.28
N VAL A 164 4.59 15.12 -11.88
CA VAL A 164 5.17 16.34 -12.45
C VAL A 164 6.23 15.93 -13.47
N ASP A 165 6.07 16.35 -14.73
CA ASP A 165 6.93 16.00 -15.87
C ASP A 165 6.90 14.51 -16.23
N THR A 166 5.98 14.14 -17.13
CA THR A 166 5.80 12.75 -17.57
C THR A 166 6.92 12.21 -18.46
N MET A 167 7.71 13.07 -19.11
CA MET A 167 8.88 12.64 -19.88
C MET A 167 9.97 12.14 -18.96
N ARG A 168 10.25 12.89 -17.90
CA ARG A 168 11.22 12.48 -16.89
C ARG A 168 10.74 11.22 -16.18
N GLU A 169 9.47 11.21 -15.78
CA GLU A 169 8.87 10.18 -14.92
C GLU A 169 8.17 9.06 -15.71
N HIS A 170 8.63 8.80 -16.94
CA HIS A 170 8.04 7.82 -17.86
C HIS A 170 7.96 6.39 -17.29
N ILE A 171 8.86 6.00 -16.39
CA ILE A 171 8.80 4.69 -15.71
C ILE A 171 7.58 4.61 -14.80
N ALA A 172 7.30 5.68 -14.04
CA ALA A 172 6.13 5.75 -13.16
C ALA A 172 4.83 5.68 -13.97
N VAL A 173 4.78 6.38 -15.10
CA VAL A 173 3.64 6.33 -16.05
C VAL A 173 3.41 4.89 -16.53
N LYS A 174 4.45 4.22 -17.05
CA LYS A 174 4.34 2.84 -17.57
C LYS A 174 3.90 1.84 -16.50
N GLU A 175 4.42 1.97 -15.29
CA GLU A 175 4.05 1.11 -14.17
C GLU A 175 2.60 1.34 -13.72
N ALA A 176 2.17 2.60 -13.63
CA ALA A 176 0.79 2.94 -13.27
C ALA A 176 -0.21 2.43 -14.31
N GLN A 177 0.09 2.59 -15.60
CA GLN A 177 -0.73 2.05 -16.69
C GLN A 177 -0.86 0.53 -16.61
N LYS A 178 0.25 -0.19 -16.36
CA LYS A 178 0.24 -1.66 -16.28
C LYS A 178 -0.63 -2.18 -15.14
N LEU A 179 -0.82 -1.39 -14.08
CA LEU A 179 -1.64 -1.73 -12.92
C LEU A 179 -3.01 -1.05 -12.93
N ASN A 180 -3.38 -0.35 -14.00
CA ASN A 180 -4.63 0.41 -14.13
C ASN A 180 -4.84 1.40 -12.96
N ILE A 181 -3.77 2.05 -12.52
CA ILE A 181 -3.83 3.11 -11.52
C ILE A 181 -4.05 4.44 -12.27
N PRO A 182 -5.12 5.20 -11.96
CA PRO A 182 -5.40 6.48 -12.60
C PRO A 182 -4.23 7.46 -12.48
N ILE A 183 -3.88 8.08 -13.60
CA ILE A 183 -2.74 8.98 -13.76
C ILE A 183 -3.23 10.41 -13.94
N PHE A 184 -2.85 11.26 -12.98
CA PHE A 184 -2.96 12.70 -13.05
C PHE A 184 -1.58 13.25 -13.35
N ALA A 185 -1.45 14.21 -14.26
CA ALA A 185 -0.13 14.77 -14.51
C ALA A 185 -0.15 16.21 -15.00
N MET A 186 0.91 16.93 -14.61
CA MET A 186 1.33 18.15 -15.29
C MET A 186 2.06 17.78 -16.58
N VAL A 187 1.57 18.29 -17.70
CA VAL A 187 2.04 17.92 -19.04
C VAL A 187 2.44 19.17 -19.80
N ASP A 188 3.74 19.32 -20.06
CA ASP A 188 4.26 20.34 -20.95
C ASP A 188 4.17 19.88 -22.42
N THR A 189 4.29 20.82 -23.34
CA THR A 189 4.29 20.72 -24.79
C THR A 189 5.22 19.65 -25.39
N ASN A 190 6.26 19.19 -24.70
CA ASN A 190 7.16 18.12 -25.14
C ASN A 190 6.64 16.70 -24.80
N SER A 191 5.68 16.60 -23.88
CA SER A 191 5.18 15.33 -23.35
C SER A 191 4.01 14.79 -24.18
N ASP A 192 3.80 13.47 -24.18
CA ASP A 192 2.62 12.85 -24.82
C ASP A 192 1.45 12.82 -23.82
N PRO A 193 0.29 13.45 -24.12
CA PRO A 193 -0.85 13.47 -23.20
C PRO A 193 -1.69 12.19 -23.25
N ARG A 194 -1.59 11.37 -24.30
CA ARG A 194 -2.41 10.15 -24.48
C ARG A 194 -2.34 9.13 -23.34
N PRO A 195 -1.16 8.83 -22.74
CA PRO A 195 -1.07 7.84 -21.66
C PRO A 195 -1.66 8.29 -20.32
N ILE A 196 -2.16 9.53 -20.21
CA ILE A 196 -2.54 10.19 -18.97
C ILE A 196 -4.06 10.35 -18.93
N ASP A 197 -4.68 9.91 -17.85
CA ASP A 197 -6.15 9.96 -17.71
C ASP A 197 -6.63 11.40 -17.48
N PHE A 198 -5.94 12.14 -16.61
CA PHE A 198 -6.24 13.53 -16.27
C PHE A 198 -5.05 14.43 -16.58
N VAL A 199 -5.05 14.98 -17.79
CA VAL A 199 -3.99 15.85 -18.32
C VAL A 199 -4.20 17.27 -17.82
N ILE A 200 -3.22 17.86 -17.13
CA ILE A 200 -3.18 19.29 -16.79
C ILE A 200 -2.09 19.94 -17.64
N PRO A 201 -2.45 20.62 -18.75
CA PRO A 201 -1.48 21.29 -19.61
C PRO A 201 -0.82 22.44 -18.86
N ALA A 202 0.46 22.35 -18.53
CA ALA A 202 1.14 23.32 -17.70
C ALA A 202 2.66 23.24 -17.87
N ASN A 203 3.32 24.37 -17.62
CA ASN A 203 4.77 24.44 -17.49
C ASN A 203 5.26 23.62 -16.28
N ASP A 204 6.13 22.65 -16.51
CA ASP A 204 6.74 21.82 -15.46
C ASP A 204 8.21 22.20 -15.17
N ASP A 205 8.76 23.22 -15.83
CA ASP A 205 10.12 23.73 -15.61
C ASP A 205 10.18 24.86 -14.56
N ALA A 206 9.14 25.68 -14.49
CA ALA A 206 9.09 26.83 -13.60
C ALA A 206 8.56 26.45 -12.20
N GLY A 207 9.35 26.74 -11.16
CA GLY A 207 8.95 26.49 -9.77
C GLY A 207 7.61 27.16 -9.40
N LYS A 208 7.39 28.42 -9.81
CA LYS A 208 6.12 29.13 -9.56
C LYS A 208 4.91 28.46 -10.21
N SER A 209 5.09 27.91 -11.42
CA SER A 209 4.05 27.16 -12.13
C SER A 209 3.71 25.86 -11.39
N ILE A 210 4.74 25.11 -10.99
CA ILE A 210 4.54 23.89 -10.19
C ILE A 210 3.87 24.23 -8.87
N GLU A 211 4.28 25.31 -8.19
CA GLU A 211 3.72 25.71 -6.90
C GLU A 211 2.23 26.02 -6.97
N ILE A 212 1.79 26.82 -7.96
CA ILE A 212 0.37 27.17 -8.07
C ILE A 212 -0.49 25.94 -8.37
N ILE A 213 -0.06 25.08 -9.31
CA ILE A 213 -0.79 23.86 -9.64
C ILE A 213 -0.83 22.92 -8.44
N MET A 214 0.31 22.71 -7.76
CA MET A 214 0.38 21.87 -6.58
C MET A 214 -0.48 22.40 -5.44
N THR A 215 -0.53 23.72 -5.23
CA THR A 215 -1.37 24.35 -4.20
C THR A 215 -2.85 24.10 -4.46
N GLU A 216 -3.29 24.25 -5.71
CA GLU A 216 -4.69 23.99 -6.10
C GLU A 216 -5.05 22.52 -6.00
N VAL A 217 -4.13 21.62 -6.37
CA VAL A 217 -4.31 20.17 -6.26
C VAL A 217 -4.36 19.72 -4.80
N THR A 218 -3.42 20.16 -3.95
CA THR A 218 -3.39 19.75 -2.54
C THR A 218 -4.56 20.34 -1.76
N LYS A 219 -5.03 21.55 -2.11
CA LYS A 219 -6.27 22.11 -1.56
C LYS A 219 -7.47 21.19 -1.81
N ALA A 220 -7.68 20.73 -3.05
CA ALA A 220 -8.77 19.82 -3.39
C ALA A 220 -8.66 18.46 -2.65
N VAL A 221 -7.44 17.92 -2.51
CA VAL A 221 -7.18 16.71 -1.73
C VAL A 221 -7.48 16.94 -0.24
N GLY A 222 -7.09 18.08 0.31
CA GLY A 222 -7.36 18.47 1.70
C GLY A 222 -8.86 18.60 1.98
N GLU A 223 -9.62 19.20 1.06
CA GLU A 223 -11.09 19.25 1.13
C GLU A 223 -11.70 17.84 1.15
N GLY A 224 -11.28 16.95 0.25
CA GLY A 224 -11.80 15.56 0.23
C GLY A 224 -11.44 14.78 1.49
N LEU A 225 -10.27 15.02 2.09
CA LEU A 225 -9.90 14.43 3.38
C LEU A 225 -10.73 14.99 4.54
N ALA A 226 -11.11 16.27 4.50
CA ALA A 226 -11.95 16.90 5.50
C ALA A 226 -13.39 16.34 5.44
N GLU A 227 -13.96 16.23 4.24
CA GLU A 227 -15.28 15.62 4.00
C GLU A 227 -15.34 14.18 4.53
N ARG A 228 -14.29 13.39 4.29
CA ARG A 228 -14.19 12.04 4.85
C ARG A 228 -14.17 12.03 6.39
N LYS A 229 -13.54 13.03 7.01
CA LYS A 229 -13.47 13.11 8.48
C LYS A 229 -14.83 13.47 9.06
N SER A 230 -15.56 14.42 8.45
CA SER A 230 -16.91 14.77 8.88
C SER A 230 -17.88 13.61 8.71
N GLU A 231 -17.89 12.93 7.56
CA GLU A 231 -18.75 11.73 7.35
C GLU A 231 -18.47 10.62 8.38
N LYS A 232 -17.21 10.45 8.78
CA LYS A 232 -16.82 9.49 9.84
C LYS A 232 -17.22 9.94 11.25
N GLN A 233 -17.38 11.24 11.49
CA GLN A 233 -17.84 11.77 12.76
C GLN A 233 -19.37 11.69 12.84
N GLU A 234 -20.08 12.10 11.79
CA GLU A 234 -21.54 12.00 11.70
C GLU A 234 -22.02 10.55 11.77
N SER A 235 -21.34 9.60 11.12
CA SER A 235 -21.67 8.17 11.25
C SER A 235 -21.37 7.59 12.64
N LYS A 236 -20.45 8.17 13.40
CA LYS A 236 -20.18 7.79 14.80
C LYS A 236 -21.19 8.42 15.76
N GLU A 237 -21.62 9.64 15.50
CA GLU A 237 -22.63 10.34 16.30
C GLU A 237 -24.03 9.74 16.06
N GLY A 238 -24.39 9.44 14.80
CA GLY A 238 -25.63 8.72 14.48
C GLY A 238 -25.67 7.27 14.99
N ALA A 239 -24.51 6.61 15.15
CA ALA A 239 -24.41 5.32 15.82
C ALA A 239 -24.51 5.43 17.36
N ALA A 240 -24.19 6.58 17.94
CA ALA A 240 -24.38 6.86 19.36
C ALA A 240 -25.83 7.25 19.68
N GLU A 241 -26.56 7.83 18.72
CA GLU A 241 -27.99 8.20 18.85
C GLU A 241 -28.95 7.01 18.60
N ALA A 242 -28.46 5.91 18.02
CA ALA A 242 -29.21 4.68 17.75
C ALA A 242 -28.99 3.55 18.79
N ALA A 243 -28.45 3.86 19.97
CA ALA A 243 -28.42 2.92 21.08
C ALA A 243 -29.79 2.94 21.80
N PRO A 244 -30.62 1.87 21.73
CA PRO A 244 -31.84 1.82 22.52
C PRO A 244 -31.46 1.72 24.01
N ALA A 245 -32.15 2.52 24.82
CA ALA A 245 -32.07 2.52 26.27
C ALA A 245 -32.24 1.10 26.81
N LYS A 246 -31.15 0.53 27.34
CA LYS A 246 -31.20 -0.61 28.27
C LYS A 246 -31.63 -0.08 29.63
N GLU A 247 -32.78 -0.54 30.08
CA GLU A 247 -33.26 -0.48 31.47
C GLU A 247 -32.18 -1.00 32.45
N ALA A 248 -31.90 -0.21 33.48
CA ALA A 248 -31.24 -0.61 34.73
C ALA A 248 -32.28 -1.29 35.63
N ALA A 249 -32.01 -2.19 36.59
CA ALA A 249 -30.95 -2.37 37.59
C ALA A 249 -31.15 -3.77 38.27
N PRO A 250 -30.46 -4.20 39.37
CA PRO A 250 -29.46 -3.50 40.17
C PRO A 250 -28.19 -4.31 40.56
N ALA A 251 -27.29 -3.58 41.19
CA ALA A 251 -25.92 -3.90 41.57
C ALA A 251 -25.76 -4.84 42.78
N LYS A 252 -24.62 -5.54 42.84
CA LYS A 252 -23.89 -5.84 44.10
C LYS A 252 -22.37 -5.81 43.90
N GLU A 253 -21.77 -4.77 44.48
CA GLU A 253 -20.59 -4.73 45.37
C GLU A 253 -19.15 -5.02 44.88
N ALA A 254 -18.29 -4.05 45.27
CA ALA A 254 -16.85 -3.83 45.13
C ALA A 254 -15.94 -5.02 45.50
N ALA A 255 -14.88 -5.34 44.73
CA ALA A 255 -13.47 -4.85 44.76
C ALA A 255 -12.67 -5.27 46.04
N PRO A 256 -11.30 -5.38 46.08
CA PRO A 256 -10.29 -5.05 45.04
C PRO A 256 -9.00 -5.95 45.00
N VAL A 257 -8.11 -5.67 44.01
CA VAL A 257 -6.62 -5.53 44.13
C VAL A 257 -5.63 -6.75 44.10
N LYS A 258 -4.68 -6.63 43.14
CA LYS A 258 -3.21 -6.89 43.13
C LYS A 258 -2.54 -8.26 42.84
N GLU A 259 -1.64 -8.16 41.83
CA GLU A 259 -0.18 -8.46 41.81
C GLU A 259 0.40 -9.87 42.06
N GLU A 260 1.43 -10.13 41.25
CA GLU A 260 2.58 -11.05 41.39
C GLU A 260 2.52 -12.50 40.86
N ALA A 261 3.55 -12.79 40.05
CA ALA A 261 4.14 -14.09 39.68
C ALA A 261 4.74 -14.77 40.95
N PRO A 262 5.36 -15.99 40.96
CA PRO A 262 5.95 -16.77 39.84
C PRO A 262 5.92 -18.33 39.93
N THR A 263 6.45 -18.98 38.88
CA THR A 263 7.22 -20.26 38.81
C THR A 263 6.71 -21.66 39.24
N LYS A 264 6.93 -22.60 38.30
CA LYS A 264 7.53 -23.97 38.36
C LYS A 264 6.69 -25.24 38.59
N GLU A 265 6.82 -26.10 37.57
CA GLU A 265 7.05 -27.56 37.54
C GLU A 265 5.92 -28.59 37.81
N GLU A 266 5.92 -29.54 36.85
CA GLU A 266 5.48 -30.94 36.85
C GLU A 266 4.01 -31.34 36.59
N ALA A 267 3.90 -32.17 35.54
CA ALA A 267 2.80 -33.04 35.11
C ALA A 267 2.46 -34.10 36.19
N PRO A 268 1.35 -34.89 36.13
CA PRO A 268 0.72 -35.37 34.90
C PRO A 268 -0.82 -35.57 34.86
N VAL A 269 -1.30 -35.66 33.61
CA VAL A 269 -2.39 -36.52 33.08
C VAL A 269 -3.88 -36.15 33.33
N THR A 270 -4.53 -35.92 32.17
CA THR A 270 -5.96 -36.08 31.77
C THR A 270 -7.05 -35.28 32.47
N GLU A 271 -7.61 -34.29 31.77
CA GLU A 271 -9.01 -34.32 31.27
C GLU A 271 -9.24 -33.20 30.25
N ALA A 272 -10.21 -33.42 29.35
CA ALA A 272 -10.43 -32.70 28.10
C ALA A 272 -10.82 -31.21 28.28
N ALA A 273 -10.18 -30.35 27.48
CA ALA A 273 -10.54 -28.94 27.27
C ALA A 273 -10.77 -28.69 25.77
N PRO A 274 -11.65 -27.74 25.39
CA PRO A 274 -12.24 -27.67 24.05
C PRO A 274 -11.20 -27.28 23.00
N THR A 275 -11.20 -28.02 21.89
CA THR A 275 -10.28 -27.89 20.76
C THR A 275 -10.32 -26.49 20.13
N LYS A 276 -9.24 -25.73 20.29
CA LYS A 276 -8.92 -24.63 19.36
C LYS A 276 -8.65 -25.24 17.98
N ALA A 277 -9.25 -24.68 16.94
CA ALA A 277 -8.99 -25.09 15.56
C ALA A 277 -7.55 -24.73 15.17
N ASP A 278 -6.83 -25.68 14.57
CA ASP A 278 -5.47 -25.50 14.08
C ASP A 278 -5.45 -24.91 12.67
N ASP A 279 -4.37 -24.21 12.32
CA ASP A 279 -4.17 -23.66 10.98
C ASP A 279 -3.61 -24.71 10.02
N LEU A 280 -4.49 -25.47 9.37
CA LEU A 280 -4.12 -26.55 8.45
C LEU A 280 -3.30 -26.09 7.23
N THR A 281 -3.25 -24.79 6.93
CA THR A 281 -2.45 -24.27 5.81
C THR A 281 -0.94 -24.35 6.04
N LYS A 282 -0.49 -24.71 7.25
CA LYS A 282 0.92 -24.98 7.55
C LYS A 282 1.42 -26.34 7.04
N VAL A 283 0.51 -27.21 6.59
CA VAL A 283 0.85 -28.46 5.91
C VAL A 283 1.03 -28.16 4.42
N GLU A 284 2.19 -28.51 3.88
CA GLU A 284 2.53 -28.26 2.49
C GLU A 284 1.61 -29.08 1.56
N GLY A 285 1.01 -28.39 0.58
CA GLY A 285 -0.02 -28.94 -0.30
C GLY A 285 -1.45 -28.56 0.09
N ILE A 286 -1.68 -28.12 1.33
CA ILE A 286 -3.00 -27.65 1.79
C ILE A 286 -3.14 -26.15 1.54
N GLY A 287 -3.81 -25.80 0.44
CA GLY A 287 -4.24 -24.42 0.18
C GLY A 287 -5.47 -24.00 1.01
N PRO A 288 -5.83 -22.70 1.04
CA PRO A 288 -6.95 -22.19 1.84
C PRO A 288 -8.29 -22.90 1.60
N LYS A 289 -8.58 -23.27 0.34
CA LYS A 289 -9.81 -23.98 -0.03
C LYS A 289 -9.82 -25.45 0.40
N ALA A 290 -8.65 -26.09 0.44
CA ALA A 290 -8.52 -27.45 0.94
C ALA A 290 -8.65 -27.46 2.47
N ALA A 291 -8.05 -26.47 3.17
CA ALA A 291 -8.22 -26.29 4.60
C ALA A 291 -9.69 -26.06 4.98
N GLU A 292 -10.40 -25.20 4.26
CA GLU A 292 -11.84 -24.97 4.45
C GLU A 292 -12.68 -26.25 4.27
N ALA A 293 -12.41 -27.01 3.20
CA ALA A 293 -13.08 -28.29 2.92
C ALA A 293 -12.86 -29.33 4.05
N LEU A 294 -11.66 -29.37 4.62
CA LEU A 294 -11.32 -30.28 5.72
C LEU A 294 -11.99 -29.88 7.04
N VAL A 295 -12.01 -28.58 7.35
CA VAL A 295 -12.68 -28.06 8.54
C VAL A 295 -14.18 -28.33 8.47
N GLU A 296 -14.81 -28.12 7.32
CA GLU A 296 -16.24 -28.45 7.11
C GLU A 296 -16.53 -29.95 7.24
N ALA A 297 -15.55 -30.81 6.95
CA ALA A 297 -15.65 -32.26 7.12
C ALA A 297 -15.31 -32.74 8.55
N GLY A 298 -15.10 -31.81 9.49
CA GLY A 298 -14.80 -32.12 10.90
C GLY A 298 -13.31 -32.37 11.19
N ILE A 299 -12.43 -32.14 10.22
CA ILE A 299 -10.98 -32.20 10.40
C ILE A 299 -10.47 -30.78 10.63
N SER A 300 -10.49 -30.32 11.88
CA SER A 300 -10.12 -28.95 12.25
C SER A 300 -8.84 -28.86 13.09
N THR A 301 -8.15 -29.97 13.37
CA THR A 301 -6.91 -30.02 14.16
C THR A 301 -5.84 -30.83 13.45
N TYR A 302 -4.56 -30.58 13.75
CA TYR A 302 -3.46 -31.38 13.22
C TYR A 302 -3.56 -32.85 13.68
N ALA A 303 -4.05 -33.09 14.89
CA ALA A 303 -4.29 -34.44 15.41
C ALA A 303 -5.42 -35.17 14.64
N ALA A 304 -6.48 -34.47 14.26
CA ALA A 304 -7.56 -35.06 13.44
C ALA A 304 -7.07 -35.36 12.02
N LEU A 305 -6.22 -34.48 11.46
CA LEU A 305 -5.67 -34.66 10.12
C LEU A 305 -4.61 -35.76 10.07
N SER A 306 -3.82 -35.95 11.13
CA SER A 306 -2.81 -37.02 11.20
C SER A 306 -3.40 -38.41 11.35
N ALA A 307 -4.58 -38.52 11.96
CA ALA A 307 -5.33 -39.76 12.10
C ALA A 307 -6.22 -40.08 10.88
N ALA A 308 -6.34 -39.16 9.92
CA ALA A 308 -7.19 -39.33 8.74
C ALA A 308 -6.47 -40.12 7.63
N ASP A 309 -7.21 -41.02 7.00
CA ASP A 309 -6.72 -41.79 5.85
C ASP A 309 -6.59 -40.88 4.60
N PRO A 310 -5.46 -40.91 3.87
CA PRO A 310 -5.27 -40.19 2.62
C PRO A 310 -6.40 -40.39 1.59
N GLU A 311 -6.97 -41.60 1.48
CA GLU A 311 -8.06 -41.88 0.54
C GLU A 311 -9.33 -41.14 0.95
N LYS A 312 -9.64 -41.16 2.25
CA LYS A 312 -10.78 -40.43 2.82
C LYS A 312 -10.63 -38.91 2.67
N ILE A 313 -9.42 -38.39 2.82
CA ILE A 313 -9.13 -36.97 2.55
C ILE A 313 -9.39 -36.66 1.07
N ARG A 314 -8.98 -37.53 0.16
CA ARG A 314 -9.20 -37.37 -1.29
C ARG A 314 -10.69 -37.33 -1.64
N GLU A 315 -11.49 -38.20 -1.03
CA GLU A 315 -12.95 -38.20 -1.19
C GLU A 315 -13.59 -36.90 -0.69
N ILE A 316 -13.19 -36.40 0.48
CA ILE A 316 -13.68 -35.13 1.04
C ILE A 316 -13.40 -33.97 0.08
N LEU A 317 -12.19 -33.89 -0.46
CA LEU A 317 -11.79 -32.84 -1.40
C LEU A 317 -12.57 -32.93 -2.72
N ALA A 318 -12.72 -34.15 -3.25
CA ALA A 318 -13.45 -34.40 -4.48
C ALA A 318 -14.95 -34.06 -4.35
N ALA A 319 -15.56 -34.38 -3.20
CA ALA A 319 -16.95 -34.07 -2.90
C ALA A 319 -17.20 -32.55 -2.79
N LYS A 320 -16.21 -31.78 -2.34
CA LYS A 320 -16.34 -30.32 -2.16
C LYS A 320 -16.10 -29.54 -3.45
N SER A 321 -15.13 -29.93 -4.28
CA SER A 321 -14.91 -29.24 -5.56
C SER A 321 -14.18 -30.12 -6.57
N SER A 322 -14.69 -30.13 -7.80
CA SER A 322 -13.99 -30.71 -8.96
C SER A 322 -12.62 -30.08 -9.25
N ARG A 323 -12.35 -28.89 -8.69
CA ARG A 323 -11.04 -28.23 -8.79
C ARG A 323 -10.02 -28.74 -7.79
N LEU A 324 -10.41 -29.51 -6.78
CA LEU A 324 -9.51 -30.04 -5.74
C LEU A 324 -9.08 -31.50 -5.99
N THR A 325 -9.60 -32.14 -7.03
CA THR A 325 -9.35 -33.55 -7.38
C THR A 325 -7.91 -33.86 -7.80
N HIS A 326 -7.15 -32.84 -8.19
CA HIS A 326 -5.74 -32.94 -8.59
C HIS A 326 -4.76 -32.88 -7.42
N LEU A 327 -5.24 -32.63 -6.19
CA LEU A 327 -4.39 -32.61 -5.01
C LEU A 327 -4.11 -34.04 -4.55
N GLU A 328 -2.86 -34.30 -4.17
CA GLU A 328 -2.38 -35.58 -3.64
C GLU A 328 -2.19 -35.47 -2.12
N PRO A 329 -3.15 -35.92 -1.29
CA PRO A 329 -3.08 -35.78 0.17
C PRO A 329 -2.17 -36.80 0.86
N GLY A 330 -1.41 -37.61 0.12
CA GLY A 330 -0.64 -38.75 0.64
C GLY A 330 0.32 -38.39 1.78
N THR A 331 0.90 -37.19 1.77
CA THR A 331 1.86 -36.74 2.80
C THR A 331 1.23 -35.87 3.88
N TRP A 332 -0.05 -35.49 3.75
CA TRP A 332 -0.70 -34.57 4.67
C TRP A 332 -0.84 -35.15 6.09
N PRO A 333 -1.20 -36.43 6.28
CA PRO A 333 -1.26 -37.01 7.63
C PRO A 333 0.10 -37.04 8.33
N LYS A 334 1.18 -37.34 7.60
CA LYS A 334 2.55 -37.37 8.15
C LYS A 334 3.01 -35.98 8.60
N GLN A 335 2.80 -34.97 7.77
CA GLN A 335 3.12 -33.58 8.10
C GLN A 335 2.26 -33.07 9.27
N ALA A 336 0.97 -33.41 9.28
CA ALA A 336 0.08 -33.08 10.39
C ALA A 336 0.50 -33.77 11.70
N GLY A 337 1.06 -34.98 11.63
CA GLY A 337 1.63 -35.67 12.78
C GLY A 337 2.81 -34.91 13.42
N MET A 338 3.75 -34.43 12.59
CA MET A 338 4.86 -33.61 13.06
C MET A 338 4.40 -32.26 13.63
N ALA A 339 3.39 -31.64 12.99
CA ALA A 339 2.77 -30.41 13.48
C ALA A 339 2.04 -30.61 14.83
N ALA A 340 1.33 -31.72 15.00
CA ALA A 340 0.66 -32.10 16.25
C ALA A 340 1.65 -32.40 17.37
N ALA A 341 2.82 -32.96 17.04
CA ALA A 341 3.91 -33.21 17.98
C ALA A 341 4.72 -31.93 18.31
N GLY A 342 4.44 -30.79 17.67
CA GLY A 342 5.16 -29.54 17.87
C GLY A 342 6.56 -29.51 17.25
N GLN A 343 6.90 -30.46 16.39
CA GLN A 343 8.20 -30.60 15.73
C GLN A 343 8.32 -29.67 14.52
N TRP A 344 8.17 -28.36 14.74
CA TRP A 344 8.11 -27.37 13.66
C TRP A 344 9.42 -27.23 12.86
N ASP A 345 10.57 -27.40 13.52
CA ASP A 345 11.88 -27.30 12.87
C ASP A 345 12.15 -28.51 11.97
N GLU A 346 11.79 -29.71 12.42
CA GLU A 346 11.89 -30.96 11.64
C GLU A 346 10.90 -30.97 10.46
N LEU A 347 9.66 -30.52 10.69
CA LEU A 347 8.65 -30.38 9.64
C LEU A 347 9.16 -29.43 8.55
N LYS A 348 9.75 -28.31 8.93
CA LYS A 348 10.25 -27.33 7.97
C LYS A 348 11.45 -27.86 7.17
N ALA A 349 12.38 -28.56 7.82
CA ALA A 349 13.48 -29.22 7.13
C ALA A 349 12.98 -30.28 6.13
N TRP A 350 11.97 -31.06 6.51
CA TRP A 350 11.34 -32.06 5.65
C TRP A 350 10.60 -31.41 4.45
N GLN A 351 9.87 -30.32 4.69
CA GLN A 351 9.20 -29.53 3.64
C GLN A 351 10.20 -28.87 2.66
N ASP A 352 11.35 -28.41 3.15
CA ASP A 352 12.40 -27.82 2.30
C ASP A 352 13.08 -28.88 1.39
N GLU A 353 13.08 -30.16 1.79
CA GLU A 353 13.60 -31.29 1.00
C GLU A 353 12.55 -31.90 0.05
N ALA A 354 11.27 -31.89 0.43
CA ALA A 354 10.18 -32.42 -0.38
C ALA A 354 9.76 -31.44 -1.49
N LYS A 355 9.73 -31.87 -2.76
CA LYS A 355 9.19 -31.04 -3.85
C LYS A 355 7.67 -31.18 -3.93
N GLY A 356 6.94 -30.23 -3.33
CA GLY A 356 5.49 -30.16 -3.45
C GLY A 356 4.77 -31.25 -2.66
N GLY A 357 5.34 -31.68 -1.52
CA GLY A 357 4.73 -32.68 -0.64
C GLY A 357 4.70 -34.11 -1.20
N VAL A 358 5.64 -34.50 -2.06
CA VAL A 358 5.82 -35.89 -2.53
C VAL A 358 7.24 -36.34 -2.21
N GLU A 359 7.40 -37.47 -1.51
CA GLU A 359 8.71 -38.09 -1.29
C GLU A 359 9.25 -38.60 -2.64
N GLN A 360 10.43 -38.13 -3.05
CA GLN A 360 11.11 -38.72 -4.20
C GLN A 360 11.60 -40.11 -3.78
N SER A 361 11.05 -41.15 -4.41
CA SER A 361 11.50 -42.53 -4.26
C SER A 361 12.92 -42.73 -4.80
#